data_AF-A0A8H2ZMP5-F1
#
_entry.id   AF-A0A8H2ZMP5-F1
#
_cell.length_a   1.000
_cell.length_b   1.000
_cell.length_c   1.000
_cell.angle_alpha   90.00
_cell.angle_beta   90.00
_cell.angle_gamma   90.00
#
_symmetry.space_group_name_H-M   'P 1'
#
loop_
_entity.id
_entity.type
_entity.pdbx_description
1 polymer ?
#
loop_
_entity_poly.entity_id
_entity_poly.type
_entity_poly.pdbx_seq_one_letter_code
_entity_poly.pdbx_strand_id
1 'polypeptide(L)'
;MSDFDNDYRDGHMDAKAKVAEWISVQGTKKMKWSILTSCLYMEMLNELLAPHPDKEDPEALAFIAPLGPRGSAPLIALEDFGKYARWVFDHPERSNGLNLHVASQEVVWADLPDAFTEVTGKKAVYRDVTIDGWFDLGLFPNPDAKFGHSAPGDEGTLQTFRENFGGFWRFWKSGKVRKDWVLMDEILPGRIRSVKEWMKKSGYDGNVKPLLHDFHQKKREA
;
A
#
# COMPACT_ATOMS: atom_id res chain seq x y z
N MET A 1 4.09 8.35 7.86
CA MET A 1 3.04 8.12 6.84
C MET A 1 3.01 9.25 5.83
N SER A 2 3.31 10.48 6.24
CA SER A 2 3.65 11.60 5.35
C SER A 2 4.48 12.62 6.16
N ASP A 3 5.26 13.46 5.50
CA ASP A 3 5.94 14.64 6.07
C ASP A 3 5.36 15.97 5.53
N PHE A 4 4.23 15.91 4.80
CA PHE A 4 3.53 17.05 4.18
C PHE A 4 4.36 17.84 3.15
N ASP A 5 5.42 17.23 2.63
CA ASP A 5 6.21 17.79 1.55
C ASP A 5 5.39 17.77 0.24
N ASN A 6 5.29 18.93 -0.41
CA ASN A 6 4.47 19.13 -1.61
C ASN A 6 4.87 18.21 -2.76
N ASP A 7 6.15 17.82 -2.85
CA ASP A 7 6.62 16.90 -3.89
C ASP A 7 6.00 15.50 -3.75
N TYR A 8 5.61 15.13 -2.52
CA TYR A 8 5.04 13.82 -2.17
C TYR A 8 3.56 13.89 -1.81
N ARG A 9 2.91 15.03 -2.05
CA ARG A 9 1.55 15.30 -1.59
C ARG A 9 0.56 14.25 -2.09
N ASP A 10 0.03 13.50 -1.13
CA ASP A 10 -1.00 12.51 -1.32
C ASP A 10 -2.04 12.67 -0.21
N GLY A 11 -3.19 13.23 -0.57
CA GLY A 11 -4.30 13.53 0.32
C GLY A 11 -4.79 12.34 1.14
N HIS A 12 -4.73 11.11 0.63
CA HIS A 12 -5.21 9.95 1.39
C HIS A 12 -4.22 9.51 2.48
N MET A 13 -2.93 9.79 2.32
CA MET A 13 -1.91 9.58 3.35
C MET A 13 -1.78 10.80 4.27
N ASP A 14 -1.80 12.02 3.71
CA ASP A 14 -1.69 13.29 4.44
C ASP A 14 -2.83 13.47 5.45
N ALA A 15 -4.08 13.19 5.05
CA ALA A 15 -5.22 13.29 5.94
C ALA A 15 -5.07 12.37 7.17
N LYS A 16 -4.64 11.12 6.95
CA LYS A 16 -4.39 10.15 8.03
C LYS A 16 -3.22 10.58 8.91
N ALA A 17 -2.14 11.09 8.31
CA ALA A 17 -0.99 11.62 9.04
C ALA A 17 -1.38 12.80 9.94
N LYS A 18 -2.23 13.73 9.45
CA LYS A 18 -2.69 14.88 10.24
C LYS A 18 -3.51 14.46 11.46
N VAL A 19 -4.42 13.49 11.28
CA VAL A 19 -5.19 12.92 12.40
C VAL A 19 -4.25 12.22 13.39
N ALA A 20 -3.27 11.46 12.89
CA ALA A 20 -2.29 10.79 13.74
C ALA A 20 -1.45 11.77 14.57
N GLU A 21 -0.98 12.87 13.97
CA GLU A 21 -0.27 13.95 14.70
C GLU A 21 -1.16 14.57 15.79
N TRP A 22 -2.42 14.87 15.45
CA TRP A 22 -3.35 15.46 16.39
C TRP A 22 -3.67 14.53 17.58
N ILE A 23 -3.84 13.23 17.35
CA ILE A 23 -4.00 12.23 18.43
C ILE A 23 -2.71 12.13 19.25
N SER A 24 -1.54 12.19 18.60
CA SER A 24 -0.24 11.95 19.25
C SER A 24 0.13 13.01 20.29
N VAL A 25 -0.43 14.23 20.18
CA VAL A 25 -0.23 15.29 21.18
C VAL A 25 -1.22 15.23 22.35
N GLN A 26 -2.19 14.31 22.33
CA GLN A 26 -3.14 14.13 23.42
C GLN A 26 -2.51 13.38 24.61
N GLY A 27 -2.89 13.74 25.83
CA GLY A 27 -2.42 13.04 27.03
C GLY A 27 -2.97 11.61 27.15
N THR A 28 -2.12 10.67 27.57
CA THR A 28 -2.42 9.23 27.60
C THR A 28 -3.05 8.72 28.91
N LYS A 29 -3.35 9.63 29.86
CA LYS A 29 -3.85 9.29 31.20
C LYS A 29 -5.37 9.18 31.28
N LYS A 30 -6.10 10.15 30.70
CA LYS A 30 -7.57 10.21 30.75
C LYS A 30 -8.21 9.37 29.64
N MET A 31 -7.62 9.42 28.45
CA MET A 31 -7.98 8.60 27.31
C MET A 31 -6.71 7.90 26.84
N LYS A 32 -6.70 6.57 26.88
CA LYS A 32 -5.64 5.81 26.24
C LYS A 32 -5.86 5.84 24.74
N TRP A 33 -4.77 5.97 23.98
CA TRP A 33 -4.83 5.94 22.53
C TRP A 33 -3.66 5.15 21.98
N SER A 34 -3.89 4.54 20.81
CA SER A 34 -2.86 3.91 20.00
C SER A 34 -3.23 4.16 18.55
N ILE A 35 -2.23 4.38 17.70
CA ILE A 35 -2.42 4.56 16.25
C ILE A 35 -1.74 3.39 15.58
N LEU A 36 -2.48 2.66 14.74
CA LEU A 36 -1.91 1.59 13.92
C LEU A 36 -1.72 2.12 12.50
N THR A 37 -0.47 2.37 12.13
CA THR A 37 -0.09 2.93 10.83
C THR A 37 0.48 1.84 9.91
N SER A 38 -0.27 1.45 8.88
CA SER A 38 0.15 0.43 7.92
C SER A 38 0.97 0.99 6.75
N CYS A 39 1.06 0.21 5.67
CA CYS A 39 1.66 0.53 4.37
C CYS A 39 0.83 -0.15 3.27
N LEU A 40 1.37 -0.30 2.05
CA LEU A 40 0.66 -0.98 0.96
C LEU A 40 0.28 -2.40 1.37
N TYR A 41 -0.90 -2.87 1.00
CA TYR A 41 -1.28 -4.25 1.27
C TYR A 41 -0.65 -5.18 0.24
N MET A 42 -0.10 -6.32 0.69
CA MET A 42 0.33 -7.39 -0.23
C MET A 42 -0.83 -7.82 -1.12
N GLU A 43 -2.04 -7.78 -0.58
CA GLU A 43 -3.28 -8.09 -1.26
C GLU A 43 -3.50 -7.21 -2.49
N MET A 44 -3.00 -5.96 -2.54
CA MET A 44 -3.11 -5.12 -3.73
C MET A 44 -2.44 -5.71 -4.98
N LEU A 45 -1.57 -6.72 -4.83
CA LEU A 45 -1.06 -7.55 -5.96
C LEU A 45 -2.17 -8.33 -6.68
N ASN A 46 -3.40 -8.37 -6.16
CA ASN A 46 -4.58 -8.89 -6.85
C ASN A 46 -5.42 -7.78 -7.51
N GLU A 47 -5.06 -6.50 -7.39
CA GLU A 47 -5.86 -5.40 -7.93
C GLU A 47 -4.96 -4.34 -8.57
N LEU A 48 -4.82 -3.15 -7.98
CA LEU A 48 -4.06 -2.05 -8.57
C LEU A 48 -2.56 -2.32 -8.76
N LEU A 49 -2.00 -3.34 -8.10
CA LEU A 49 -0.61 -3.78 -8.26
C LEU A 49 -0.50 -5.15 -8.93
N ALA A 50 -1.61 -5.69 -9.45
CA ALA A 50 -1.59 -6.95 -10.18
C ALA A 50 -0.70 -6.85 -11.43
N PRO A 51 -0.01 -7.94 -11.80
CA PRO A 51 0.77 -7.92 -13.01
C PRO A 51 -0.15 -7.95 -14.23
N HIS A 52 0.30 -7.31 -15.30
CA HIS A 52 -0.40 -7.27 -16.59
C HIS A 52 0.37 -8.04 -17.64
N PRO A 53 -0.26 -8.49 -18.74
CA PRO A 53 0.48 -9.03 -19.89
C PRO A 53 1.60 -8.07 -20.32
N ASP A 54 2.81 -8.56 -20.46
CA ASP A 54 3.95 -7.73 -20.86
C ASP A 54 3.86 -7.33 -22.34
N LYS A 55 4.24 -6.09 -22.65
CA LYS A 55 4.17 -5.58 -24.02
C LYS A 55 5.26 -6.17 -24.93
N GLU A 56 6.40 -6.57 -24.37
CA GLU A 56 7.52 -7.12 -25.13
C GLU A 56 7.44 -8.65 -25.21
N ASP A 57 6.79 -9.29 -24.24
CA ASP A 57 6.56 -10.73 -24.20
C ASP A 57 5.15 -11.07 -23.68
N PRO A 58 4.16 -11.28 -24.58
CA PRO A 58 2.77 -11.56 -24.18
C PRO A 58 2.58 -12.82 -23.31
N GLU A 59 3.55 -13.74 -23.29
CA GLU A 59 3.53 -14.94 -22.44
C GLU A 59 4.04 -14.67 -21.01
N ALA A 60 4.57 -13.47 -20.77
CA ALA A 60 5.04 -13.02 -19.47
C ALA A 60 4.06 -12.05 -18.80
N LEU A 61 4.01 -12.11 -17.47
CA LEU A 61 3.29 -11.15 -16.63
C LEU A 61 4.24 -10.10 -16.08
N ALA A 62 4.00 -8.83 -16.39
CA ALA A 62 4.77 -7.69 -15.92
C ALA A 62 4.20 -7.12 -14.62
N PHE A 63 5.00 -7.11 -13.56
CA PHE A 63 4.78 -6.23 -12.42
C PHE A 63 5.25 -4.82 -12.82
N ILE A 64 4.34 -3.84 -12.82
CA ILE A 64 4.63 -2.50 -13.37
C ILE A 64 4.50 -1.47 -12.25
N ALA A 65 5.59 -0.74 -11.97
CA ALA A 65 5.56 0.32 -10.96
C ALA A 65 6.67 1.35 -11.21
N PRO A 66 6.41 2.64 -10.95
CA PRO A 66 7.35 3.74 -11.22
C PRO A 66 8.37 3.96 -10.08
N LEU A 67 9.06 2.90 -9.65
CA LEU A 67 9.90 2.90 -8.45
C LEU A 67 11.41 2.97 -8.73
N GLY A 68 11.84 2.86 -9.99
CA GLY A 68 13.25 2.69 -10.33
C GLY A 68 13.68 1.21 -10.38
N PRO A 69 14.85 0.90 -10.96
CA PRO A 69 15.30 -0.49 -11.18
C PRO A 69 15.39 -1.36 -9.93
N ARG A 70 15.62 -0.76 -8.77
CA ARG A 70 15.73 -1.43 -7.46
C ARG A 70 14.86 -0.76 -6.39
N GLY A 71 13.83 -0.03 -6.83
CA GLY A 71 12.93 0.64 -5.91
C GLY A 71 12.15 -0.36 -5.05
N SER A 72 11.88 0.03 -3.81
CA SER A 72 11.19 -0.80 -2.83
C SER A 72 10.08 -0.03 -2.13
N ALA A 73 9.12 -0.76 -1.57
CA ALA A 73 8.19 -0.23 -0.60
C ALA A 73 7.84 -1.30 0.44
N PRO A 74 7.57 -0.92 1.70
CA PRO A 74 7.05 -1.84 2.69
C PRO A 74 5.62 -2.25 2.31
N LEU A 75 5.39 -3.56 2.29
CA LEU A 75 4.08 -4.18 2.16
C LEU A 75 3.70 -4.91 3.45
N ILE A 76 2.41 -4.89 3.80
CA ILE A 76 1.82 -5.62 4.91
C ILE A 76 0.82 -6.63 4.37
N ALA A 77 0.89 -7.88 4.83
CA ALA A 77 -0.20 -8.83 4.58
C ALA A 77 -1.37 -8.49 5.52
N LEU A 78 -2.61 -8.47 5.01
CA LEU A 78 -3.78 -8.12 5.82
C LEU A 78 -3.97 -9.06 7.03
N GLU A 79 -3.54 -10.31 6.92
CA GLU A 79 -3.53 -11.25 8.06
C GLU A 79 -2.62 -10.77 9.20
N ASP A 80 -1.41 -10.30 8.89
CA ASP A 80 -0.49 -9.75 9.89
C ASP A 80 -1.03 -8.41 10.41
N PHE A 81 -1.63 -7.59 9.55
CA PHE A 81 -2.26 -6.33 9.96
C PHE A 81 -3.32 -6.56 11.04
N GLY A 82 -4.18 -7.57 10.87
CA GLY A 82 -5.16 -7.98 11.88
C GLY A 82 -4.53 -8.42 13.20
N LYS A 83 -3.40 -9.12 13.15
CA LYS A 83 -2.66 -9.55 14.36
C LYS A 83 -2.02 -8.37 15.09
N TYR A 84 -1.47 -7.39 14.37
CA TYR A 84 -0.99 -6.14 15.00
C TYR A 84 -2.14 -5.33 15.60
N ALA A 85 -3.29 -5.25 14.94
CA ALA A 85 -4.48 -4.61 15.49
C ALA A 85 -4.92 -5.27 16.80
N ARG A 86 -4.94 -6.61 16.84
CA ARG A 86 -5.20 -7.36 18.08
C ARG A 86 -4.15 -7.06 19.16
N TRP A 87 -2.85 -7.06 18.81
CA TRP A 87 -1.77 -6.80 19.76
C TRP A 87 -1.94 -5.46 20.49
N VAL A 88 -2.37 -4.41 19.76
CA VAL A 88 -2.64 -3.09 20.34
C VAL A 88 -3.67 -3.16 21.47
N PHE A 89 -4.71 -3.98 21.33
CA PHE A 89 -5.73 -4.16 22.36
C PHE A 89 -5.32 -5.13 23.47
N ASP A 90 -4.54 -6.16 23.14
CA ASP A 90 -4.07 -7.16 24.10
C ASP A 90 -2.98 -6.60 25.04
N HIS A 91 -2.27 -5.53 24.65
CA HIS A 91 -1.14 -4.94 25.41
C HIS A 91 -1.30 -3.42 25.65
N PRO A 92 -2.38 -2.96 26.30
CA PRO A 92 -2.68 -1.54 26.49
C PRO A 92 -1.64 -0.79 27.35
N GLU A 93 -0.81 -1.50 28.11
CA GLU A 93 0.32 -0.94 28.85
C GLU A 93 1.52 -0.62 27.95
N ARG A 94 1.66 -1.32 26.83
CA ARG A 94 2.73 -1.10 25.83
C ARG A 94 2.27 -0.24 24.65
N SER A 95 1.01 -0.36 24.26
CA SER A 95 0.46 0.33 23.08
C SER A 95 -0.04 1.75 23.38
N ASN A 96 -0.29 2.10 24.63
CA ASN A 96 -0.79 3.42 25.00
C ASN A 96 0.23 4.52 24.69
N GLY A 97 -0.17 5.52 23.89
CA GLY A 97 0.71 6.58 23.40
C GLY A 97 1.56 6.19 22.19
N LEU A 98 1.34 5.01 21.61
CA LEU A 98 2.16 4.50 20.51
C LEU A 98 1.50 4.78 19.15
N ASN A 99 2.27 5.33 18.22
CA ASN A 99 2.00 5.24 16.79
C ASN A 99 2.80 4.07 16.21
N LEU A 100 2.17 2.89 16.14
CA LEU A 100 2.80 1.65 15.72
C LEU A 100 2.80 1.56 14.20
N HIS A 101 3.99 1.67 13.60
CA HIS A 101 4.18 1.55 12.15
C HIS A 101 4.48 0.10 11.76
N VAL A 102 3.57 -0.55 11.03
CA VAL A 102 3.66 -1.99 10.72
C VAL A 102 3.87 -2.28 9.24
N ALA A 103 4.55 -3.39 8.96
CA ALA A 103 4.80 -3.99 7.65
C ALA A 103 5.13 -5.50 7.82
N SER A 104 4.93 -6.30 6.78
CA SER A 104 5.40 -7.70 6.73
C SER A 104 6.74 -7.79 6.01
N GLN A 105 7.00 -6.97 4.99
CA GLN A 105 8.28 -7.00 4.29
C GLN A 105 8.57 -5.66 3.60
N GLU A 106 9.83 -5.26 3.52
CA GLU A 106 10.31 -4.33 2.49
C GLU A 106 10.42 -5.10 1.17
N VAL A 107 9.56 -4.79 0.20
CA VAL A 107 9.52 -5.50 -1.09
C VAL A 107 10.29 -4.70 -2.12
N VAL A 108 11.34 -5.28 -2.67
CA VAL A 108 12.02 -4.75 -3.86
C VAL A 108 11.25 -5.26 -5.08
N TRP A 109 10.76 -4.35 -5.93
CA TRP A 109 9.88 -4.73 -7.04
C TRP A 109 10.58 -5.62 -8.07
N ALA A 110 11.89 -5.43 -8.27
CA ALA A 110 12.70 -6.27 -9.15
C ALA A 110 12.79 -7.74 -8.70
N ASP A 111 12.49 -8.03 -7.43
CA ASP A 111 12.55 -9.39 -6.87
C ASP A 111 11.15 -10.08 -6.92
N LEU A 112 10.08 -9.35 -7.26
CA LEU A 112 8.72 -9.90 -7.42
C LEU A 112 8.63 -10.97 -8.52
N PRO A 113 9.20 -10.78 -9.72
CA PRO A 113 9.13 -11.77 -10.79
C PRO A 113 9.69 -13.13 -10.38
N ASP A 114 10.85 -13.17 -9.74
CA ASP A 114 11.49 -14.40 -9.30
C ASP A 114 10.64 -15.13 -8.26
N ALA A 115 10.15 -14.40 -7.26
CA ALA A 115 9.23 -14.94 -6.26
C ALA A 115 7.95 -15.50 -6.89
N PHE A 116 7.37 -14.78 -7.86
CA PHE A 116 6.16 -15.17 -8.55
C PHE A 116 6.37 -16.40 -9.45
N THR A 117 7.43 -16.43 -10.24
CA THR A 117 7.75 -17.55 -11.13
C THR A 117 8.04 -18.81 -10.33
N GLU A 118 8.73 -18.72 -9.19
CA GLU A 118 8.97 -19.89 -8.35
C GLU A 118 7.67 -20.46 -7.74
N VAL A 119 6.71 -19.60 -7.39
CA VAL A 119 5.45 -20.05 -6.78
C VAL A 119 4.46 -20.56 -7.82
N THR A 120 4.40 -19.94 -8.99
CA THR A 120 3.33 -20.18 -9.98
C THR A 120 3.78 -20.93 -11.22
N GLY A 121 5.10 -20.99 -11.49
CA GLY A 121 5.66 -21.47 -12.74
C GLY A 121 5.45 -20.54 -13.94
N LYS A 122 4.76 -19.40 -13.77
CA LYS A 122 4.47 -18.44 -14.85
C LYS A 122 5.65 -17.49 -15.03
N LYS A 123 5.96 -17.15 -16.28
CA LYS A 123 7.00 -16.16 -16.59
C LYS A 123 6.55 -14.78 -16.12
N ALA A 124 7.44 -14.05 -15.47
CA ALA A 124 7.18 -12.67 -15.08
C ALA A 124 8.41 -11.77 -15.27
N VAL A 125 8.14 -10.47 -15.33
CA VAL A 125 9.17 -9.41 -15.43
C VAL A 125 8.78 -8.22 -14.56
N TYR A 126 9.75 -7.40 -14.18
CA TYR A 126 9.50 -6.09 -13.58
C TYR A 126 9.72 -5.01 -14.63
N ARG A 127 8.74 -4.11 -14.79
CA ARG A 127 8.84 -2.93 -15.65
C ARG A 127 8.79 -1.67 -14.79
N ASP A 128 9.94 -1.00 -14.70
CA ASP A 128 9.99 0.37 -14.22
C ASP A 128 9.46 1.31 -15.30
N VAL A 129 8.53 2.18 -14.93
CA VAL A 129 7.85 3.11 -15.83
C VAL A 129 7.88 4.53 -15.26
N THR A 130 7.55 5.52 -16.07
CA THR A 130 7.23 6.85 -15.53
C THR A 130 5.88 6.80 -14.81
N ILE A 131 5.60 7.80 -13.97
CA ILE A 131 4.29 7.92 -13.32
C ILE A 131 3.18 8.02 -14.37
N ASP A 132 3.38 8.80 -15.43
CA ASP A 132 2.41 8.87 -16.54
C ASP A 132 2.24 7.51 -17.23
N GLY A 133 3.34 6.78 -17.47
CA GLY A 133 3.29 5.43 -18.03
C GLY A 133 2.55 4.42 -17.13
N TRP A 134 2.52 4.63 -15.82
CA TRP A 134 1.70 3.84 -14.90
C TRP A 134 0.21 4.15 -15.03
N PHE A 135 -0.16 5.43 -15.25
CA PHE A 135 -1.55 5.79 -15.54
C PHE A 135 -2.03 5.29 -16.92
N ASP A 136 -1.12 5.19 -17.89
CA ASP A 136 -1.40 4.65 -19.23
C ASP A 136 -1.77 3.15 -19.22
N LEU A 137 -1.60 2.47 -18.08
CA LEU A 137 -2.11 1.10 -17.88
C LEU A 137 -3.65 1.05 -17.82
N GLY A 138 -4.32 2.20 -17.69
CA GLY A 138 -5.78 2.27 -17.65
C GLY A 138 -6.39 1.78 -16.34
N LEU A 139 -5.61 1.75 -15.24
CA LEU A 139 -6.08 1.36 -13.90
C LEU A 139 -7.22 2.26 -13.39
N PHE A 140 -7.25 3.51 -13.85
CA PHE A 140 -8.31 4.47 -13.58
C PHE A 140 -8.94 4.90 -14.91
N PRO A 141 -10.26 4.72 -15.12
CA PRO A 141 -10.92 5.13 -16.36
C PRO A 141 -10.80 6.63 -16.67
N ASN A 142 -10.67 7.45 -15.62
CA ASN A 142 -10.39 8.88 -15.74
C ASN A 142 -9.39 9.32 -14.65
N PRO A 143 -8.08 9.30 -14.95
CA PRO A 143 -7.04 9.70 -13.99
C PRO A 143 -7.15 11.16 -13.53
N ASP A 144 -7.79 12.03 -14.33
CA ASP A 144 -7.94 13.45 -14.04
C ASP A 144 -9.26 13.76 -13.32
N ALA A 145 -10.08 12.74 -13.05
CA ALA A 145 -11.24 12.88 -12.17
C ALA A 145 -10.79 13.15 -10.73
N LYS A 146 -11.58 13.95 -10.02
CA LYS A 146 -11.37 14.24 -8.60
C LYS A 146 -11.60 12.99 -7.74
N PHE A 147 -10.65 12.73 -6.85
CA PHE A 147 -10.66 11.63 -5.92
C PHE A 147 -11.43 12.02 -4.65
N GLY A 148 -12.54 11.33 -4.38
CA GLY A 148 -13.41 11.60 -3.22
C GLY A 148 -14.89 11.46 -3.56
N HIS A 149 -15.41 10.24 -3.49
CA HIS A 149 -16.80 9.91 -3.88
C HIS A 149 -17.87 10.55 -2.98
N SER A 150 -17.50 11.01 -1.78
CA SER A 150 -18.43 11.48 -0.74
C SER A 150 -18.22 12.94 -0.31
N ALA A 151 -17.37 13.70 -1.00
CA ALA A 151 -17.16 15.10 -0.68
C ALA A 151 -18.33 15.95 -1.25
N PRO A 152 -19.06 16.72 -0.42
CA PRO A 152 -20.08 17.63 -0.92
C PRO A 152 -19.41 18.78 -1.68
N GLY A 153 -19.42 18.69 -3.02
CA GLY A 153 -18.80 19.70 -3.90
C GLY A 153 -17.27 19.70 -3.82
N ASP A 154 -16.62 20.02 -4.95
CA ASP A 154 -15.19 20.30 -4.96
C ASP A 154 -14.98 21.78 -4.59
N GLU A 155 -14.72 22.06 -3.32
CA GLU A 155 -14.34 23.41 -2.85
C GLU A 155 -12.84 23.73 -3.12
N GLY A 156 -12.21 23.03 -4.07
CA GLY A 156 -10.83 23.23 -4.49
C GLY A 156 -9.79 22.47 -3.66
N THR A 157 -10.23 21.56 -2.79
CA THR A 157 -9.35 20.77 -1.91
C THR A 157 -9.10 19.35 -2.41
N LEU A 158 -9.92 18.87 -3.37
CA LEU A 158 -9.78 17.52 -3.92
C LEU A 158 -8.63 17.44 -4.91
N GLN A 159 -7.82 16.39 -4.78
CA GLN A 159 -6.84 16.01 -5.78
C GLN A 159 -7.48 15.15 -6.87
N THR A 160 -6.94 15.18 -8.08
CA THR A 160 -7.23 14.15 -9.08
C THR A 160 -6.59 12.81 -8.68
N PHE A 161 -7.01 11.69 -9.27
CA PHE A 161 -6.29 10.42 -9.11
C PHE A 161 -4.83 10.56 -9.53
N ARG A 162 -4.55 11.31 -10.61
CA ARG A 162 -3.21 11.59 -11.11
C ARG A 162 -2.35 12.34 -10.10
N GLU A 163 -2.88 13.42 -9.52
CA GLU A 163 -2.18 14.20 -8.49
C GLU A 163 -1.90 13.34 -7.25
N ASN A 164 -2.91 12.62 -6.79
CA ASN A 164 -2.88 11.85 -5.56
C ASN A 164 -1.93 10.64 -5.65
N PHE A 165 -2.17 9.73 -6.61
CA PHE A 165 -1.31 8.55 -6.79
C PHE A 165 0.06 8.91 -7.40
N GLY A 166 0.19 10.05 -8.08
CA GLY A 166 1.49 10.58 -8.47
C GLY A 166 2.35 10.96 -7.27
N GLY A 167 1.78 11.65 -6.27
CA GLY A 167 2.44 11.94 -4.99
C GLY A 167 2.79 10.66 -4.23
N PHE A 168 1.85 9.73 -4.14
CA PHE A 168 2.03 8.40 -3.54
C PHE A 168 3.25 7.66 -4.12
N TRP A 169 3.36 7.56 -5.45
CA TRP A 169 4.49 6.87 -6.07
C TRP A 169 5.82 7.57 -5.86
N ARG A 170 5.85 8.92 -5.92
CA ARG A 170 7.06 9.68 -5.56
C ARG A 170 7.45 9.43 -4.10
N PHE A 171 6.48 9.37 -3.20
CA PHE A 171 6.72 9.13 -1.77
C PHE A 171 7.39 7.77 -1.56
N TRP A 172 6.86 6.69 -2.13
CA TRP A 172 7.48 5.37 -2.00
C TRP A 172 8.84 5.29 -2.68
N LYS A 173 8.97 5.85 -3.88
CA LYS A 173 10.26 5.94 -4.60
C LYS A 173 11.34 6.65 -3.80
N SER A 174 10.97 7.61 -2.95
CA SER A 174 11.94 8.35 -2.13
C SER A 174 12.64 7.50 -1.07
N GLY A 175 12.07 6.34 -0.69
CA GLY A 175 12.63 5.49 0.36
C GLY A 175 12.65 6.13 1.76
N LYS A 176 11.90 7.23 1.98
CA LYS A 176 11.84 7.96 3.26
C LYS A 176 11.23 7.13 4.40
N VAL A 177 10.41 6.12 4.10
CA VAL A 177 9.77 5.29 5.14
C VAL A 177 10.77 4.30 5.70
N ARG A 178 10.99 4.37 7.01
CA ARG A 178 11.69 3.35 7.79
C ARG A 178 10.71 2.65 8.71
N LYS A 179 10.86 1.34 8.84
CA LYS A 179 10.06 0.50 9.75
C LYS A 179 10.97 -0.05 10.83
N ASP A 180 10.46 -0.16 12.04
CA ASP A 180 11.16 -0.80 13.15
C ASP A 180 10.97 -2.31 13.06
N TRP A 181 11.83 -2.96 12.27
CA TRP A 181 11.77 -4.40 12.04
C TRP A 181 12.01 -5.21 13.31
N VAL A 182 12.79 -4.68 14.26
CA VAL A 182 13.05 -5.35 15.54
C VAL A 182 11.80 -5.35 16.39
N LEU A 183 11.12 -4.20 16.54
CA LEU A 183 9.85 -4.11 17.26
C LEU A 183 8.77 -4.99 16.63
N MET A 184 8.70 -5.03 15.30
CA MET A 184 7.74 -5.89 14.59
C MET A 184 8.02 -7.37 14.82
N ASP A 185 9.29 -7.79 14.81
CA ASP A 185 9.69 -9.16 15.10
C ASP A 185 9.43 -9.55 16.55
N GLU A 186 9.55 -8.60 17.48
CA GLU A 186 9.19 -8.80 18.88
C GLU A 186 7.68 -8.97 19.06
N ILE A 187 6.88 -8.09 18.44
CA ILE A 187 5.42 -8.10 18.57
C ILE A 187 4.80 -9.31 17.87
N LEU A 188 5.28 -9.63 16.67
CA LEU A 188 4.75 -10.72 15.86
C LEU A 188 5.90 -11.55 15.24
N PRO A 189 6.54 -12.43 16.04
CA PRO A 189 7.66 -13.25 15.57
C PRO A 189 7.29 -14.16 14.38
N GLY A 190 6.03 -14.60 14.32
CA GLY A 190 5.48 -15.44 13.26
C GLY A 190 4.81 -14.67 12.12
N ARG A 191 5.12 -13.38 11.93
CA ARG A 191 4.64 -12.61 10.77
C ARG A 191 5.15 -13.22 9.47
N ILE A 192 4.44 -12.97 8.38
CA ILE A 192 4.90 -13.30 7.04
C ILE A 192 6.26 -12.62 6.80
N ARG A 193 7.23 -13.40 6.34
CA ARG A 193 8.63 -12.98 6.17
C ARG A 193 8.98 -12.60 4.73
N SER A 194 8.16 -13.01 3.77
CA SER A 194 8.38 -12.66 2.36
C SER A 194 7.10 -12.64 1.55
N VAL A 195 7.11 -11.88 0.46
CA VAL A 195 6.06 -11.85 -0.57
C VAL A 195 5.87 -13.24 -1.18
N LYS A 196 6.96 -14.01 -1.34
CA LYS A 196 6.91 -15.41 -1.76
C LYS A 196 6.12 -16.29 -0.79
N GLU A 197 6.36 -16.15 0.51
CA GLU A 197 5.60 -16.85 1.54
C GLU A 197 4.12 -16.46 1.49
N TRP A 198 3.83 -15.16 1.36
CA TRP A 198 2.45 -14.67 1.18
C TRP A 198 1.81 -15.28 -0.07
N MET A 199 2.49 -15.28 -1.22
CA MET A 199 2.00 -15.84 -2.47
C MET A 199 1.63 -17.33 -2.32
N LYS A 200 2.50 -18.12 -1.67
CA LYS A 200 2.22 -19.53 -1.37
C LYS A 200 1.01 -19.71 -0.49
N LYS A 201 0.90 -18.89 0.57
CA LYS A 201 -0.17 -19.00 1.57
C LYS A 201 -1.53 -18.54 1.05
N SER A 202 -1.56 -17.49 0.23
CA SER A 202 -2.78 -16.91 -0.33
C SER A 202 -3.28 -17.63 -1.59
N GLY A 203 -2.48 -18.55 -2.15
CA GLY A 203 -2.77 -19.15 -3.45
C GLY A 203 -2.73 -18.10 -4.57
N TYR A 204 -1.78 -17.18 -4.48
CA TYR A 204 -1.62 -16.12 -5.46
C TYR A 204 -1.26 -16.70 -6.83
N ASP A 205 -1.99 -16.27 -7.86
CA ASP A 205 -1.89 -16.79 -9.24
C ASP A 205 -1.63 -15.69 -10.27
N GLY A 206 -1.51 -14.42 -9.82
CA GLY A 206 -1.32 -13.26 -10.68
C GLY A 206 -2.59 -12.73 -11.35
N ASN A 207 -3.75 -13.33 -11.07
CA ASN A 207 -5.02 -12.87 -11.62
C ASN A 207 -5.58 -11.70 -10.81
N VAL A 208 -6.24 -10.77 -11.49
CA VAL A 208 -6.98 -9.70 -10.82
C VAL A 208 -8.17 -10.31 -10.05
N LYS A 209 -8.23 -10.07 -8.75
CA LYS A 209 -9.32 -10.48 -7.85
C LYS A 209 -9.87 -9.24 -7.17
N PRO A 210 -11.18 -8.96 -7.27
CA PRO A 210 -11.80 -7.85 -6.60
C PRO A 210 -11.58 -7.86 -5.08
N LEU A 211 -10.88 -6.85 -4.55
CA LEU A 211 -10.68 -6.69 -3.11
C LEU A 211 -11.46 -5.49 -2.58
N LEU A 212 -11.36 -4.35 -3.26
CA LEU A 212 -12.06 -3.14 -2.87
C LEU A 212 -13.50 -3.19 -3.37
N HIS A 213 -14.42 -3.51 -2.45
CA HIS A 213 -15.85 -3.62 -2.74
C HIS A 213 -16.41 -2.40 -3.51
N ASP A 214 -16.06 -1.18 -3.10
CA ASP A 214 -16.56 0.06 -3.72
C ASP A 214 -15.84 0.42 -5.03
N PHE A 215 -14.66 -0.14 -5.29
CA PHE A 215 -13.93 0.09 -6.54
C PHE A 215 -14.58 -0.66 -7.72
N HIS A 216 -15.21 -1.80 -7.43
CA HIS A 216 -15.83 -2.66 -8.45
C HIS A 216 -17.35 -2.48 -8.60
N GLN A 217 -17.99 -1.67 -7.75
CA GLN A 217 -19.43 -1.41 -7.91
C GLN A 217 -19.71 -0.50 -9.11
N LYS A 218 -20.67 -0.90 -9.95
CA LYS A 218 -21.33 0.02 -10.88
C LYS A 218 -22.09 1.07 -10.05
N LYS A 219 -22.03 2.34 -10.45
CA LYS A 219 -22.84 3.41 -9.84
C LYS A 219 -24.27 2.90 -9.65
N ARG A 220 -24.78 2.93 -8.41
CA ARG A 220 -26.20 2.70 -8.16
C ARG A 220 -26.96 3.78 -8.93
N GLU A 221 -27.84 3.37 -9.83
CA GLU A 221 -28.81 4.28 -10.44
C GLU A 221 -29.67 4.83 -9.31
N ALA A 222 -29.83 6.16 -9.30
CA ALA A 222 -30.58 6.89 -8.29
C ALA A 222 -32.09 6.74 -8.51
#